data_AF-A0A511UX00-F1
#
_entry.id   AF-A0A511UX00-F1
#
_cell.length_a   1.000
_cell.length_b   1.000
_cell.length_c   1.000
_cell.angle_alpha   90.00
_cell.angle_beta   90.00
_cell.angle_gamma   90.00
#
_symmetry.space_group_name_H-M   'P 1'
#
loop_
_entity.id
_entity.type
_entity.pdbx_description
1 polymer ?
#
loop_
_entity_poly.entity_id
_entity_poly.type
_entity_poly.pdbx_seq_one_letter_code
_entity_poly.pdbx_strand_id
1 'polypeptide(L)'
;MTIRQLELYSGVSNSYLSQMENGKRGIPSPEIIKKLSNGLNVDYNELMKRAGYLEETESEQQEFENFIKDPELKRWVKELPKSKEEDLARLKKIWEFIKEETDNK
;
A
#
# COMPACT_ATOMS: atom_id res chain seq x y z
N MET A 1 -17.46 13.25 1.77
CA MET A 1 -18.32 12.59 0.77
C MET A 1 -19.57 12.09 1.50
N THR A 2 -20.76 12.24 0.92
CA THR A 2 -22.02 11.75 1.51
C THR A 2 -22.40 10.36 0.97
N ILE A 3 -23.27 9.62 1.66
CA ILE A 3 -23.77 8.30 1.18
C ILE A 3 -24.44 8.42 -0.20
N ARG A 4 -25.20 9.50 -0.42
CA ARG A 4 -25.81 9.80 -1.74
C ARG A 4 -24.76 10.02 -2.82
N GLN A 5 -23.68 10.72 -2.52
CA GLN A 5 -22.58 10.90 -3.47
C GLN A 5 -21.87 9.57 -3.75
N LEU A 6 -21.62 8.76 -2.71
CA LEU A 6 -21.01 7.45 -2.88
C LEU A 6 -21.87 6.51 -3.71
N GLU A 7 -23.19 6.54 -3.53
CA GLU A 7 -24.13 5.79 -4.37
C GLU A 7 -24.00 6.16 -5.85
N LEU A 8 -23.93 7.46 -6.16
CA LEU A 8 -23.75 7.94 -7.54
C LEU A 8 -22.41 7.48 -8.14
N TYR A 9 -21.33 7.49 -7.36
CA TYR A 9 -20.00 7.15 -7.87
C TYR A 9 -19.69 5.64 -7.89
N SER A 10 -20.20 4.89 -6.91
CA SER A 10 -19.96 3.44 -6.80
C SER A 10 -21.05 2.58 -7.46
N GLY A 11 -22.24 3.13 -7.67
CA GLY A 11 -23.41 2.36 -8.11
C GLY A 11 -23.95 1.40 -7.04
N VAL A 12 -23.51 1.53 -5.78
CA VAL A 12 -24.01 0.77 -4.63
C VAL A 12 -25.15 1.56 -3.99
N SER A 13 -26.31 0.92 -3.79
CA SER A 13 -27.52 1.62 -3.33
C SER A 13 -27.35 2.23 -1.93
N ASN A 14 -28.00 3.38 -1.71
CA ASN A 14 -27.98 4.09 -0.43
C ASN A 14 -28.38 3.18 0.75
N SER A 15 -29.42 2.37 0.55
CA SER A 15 -29.91 1.42 1.55
C SER A 15 -28.85 0.40 1.93
N TYR A 16 -28.11 -0.12 0.95
CA TYR A 16 -27.03 -1.07 1.19
C TYR A 16 -25.86 -0.42 1.94
N LEU A 17 -25.44 0.78 1.50
CA LEU A 17 -24.38 1.55 2.17
C LEU A 17 -24.75 1.88 3.61
N SER A 18 -25.99 2.32 3.86
CA SER A 18 -26.48 2.62 5.20
C SER A 18 -26.51 1.39 6.11
N GLN A 19 -26.93 0.23 5.60
CA GLN A 19 -26.90 -1.02 6.38
C GLN A 19 -25.47 -1.43 6.74
N MET A 20 -24.52 -1.23 5.81
CA MET A 20 -23.11 -1.50 6.04
C MET A 20 -22.50 -0.56 7.10
N GLU A 21 -22.72 0.75 6.98
CA GLU A 21 -22.21 1.75 7.94
C GLU A 21 -22.75 1.54 9.35
N ASN A 22 -23.99 1.04 9.47
CA ASN A 22 -24.61 0.74 10.76
C ASN A 22 -24.28 -0.67 11.29
N GLY A 23 -23.37 -1.41 10.65
CA GLY A 23 -22.97 -2.76 11.06
C GLY A 23 -24.08 -3.83 10.94
N LYS A 24 -25.18 -3.51 10.26
CA LYS A 24 -26.32 -4.42 10.04
C LYS A 24 -26.07 -5.38 8.87
N ARG A 25 -25.04 -5.11 8.07
CA ARG A 25 -24.58 -5.95 6.97
C ARG A 25 -23.18 -6.48 7.30
N GLY A 26 -22.94 -7.76 7.01
CA GLY A 26 -21.61 -8.35 7.10
C GLY A 26 -20.66 -7.83 6.01
N ILE A 27 -19.50 -8.46 5.92
CA ILE A 27 -18.42 -8.08 5.00
C ILE A 27 -18.95 -8.05 3.55
N PRO A 28 -18.78 -6.93 2.81
CA PRO A 28 -19.24 -6.81 1.43
C PRO A 28 -18.47 -7.74 0.49
N SER A 29 -19.11 -8.24 -0.58
CA SER A 29 -18.41 -9.12 -1.52
C SER A 29 -17.30 -8.40 -2.29
N PRO A 30 -16.32 -9.13 -2.85
CA PRO A 30 -15.24 -8.53 -3.64
C PRO A 30 -15.71 -7.63 -4.80
N GLU A 31 -16.85 -7.95 -5.42
CA GLU A 31 -17.45 -7.11 -6.47
C GLU A 31 -17.96 -5.77 -5.94
N ILE A 32 -18.60 -5.78 -4.76
CA ILE A 32 -19.05 -4.56 -4.09
C ILE A 32 -17.85 -3.74 -3.63
N ILE A 33 -16.80 -4.37 -3.10
CA ILE A 33 -15.56 -3.70 -2.72
C ILE A 33 -14.92 -3.00 -3.93
N LYS A 34 -14.94 -3.61 -5.11
CA LYS A 34 -14.44 -2.98 -6.34
C LYS A 34 -15.24 -1.74 -6.74
N LYS A 35 -16.57 -1.82 -6.64
CA LYS A 35 -17.47 -0.67 -6.86
C LYS A 35 -17.20 0.47 -5.88
N LEU A 36 -17.01 0.14 -4.60
CA LEU A 36 -16.66 1.11 -3.56
C LEU A 36 -15.28 1.73 -3.78
N SER A 37 -14.27 0.93 -4.13
CA SER A 37 -12.92 1.38 -4.47
C SER A 37 -12.96 2.47 -5.56
N ASN A 38 -13.70 2.22 -6.64
CA ASN A 38 -13.90 3.20 -7.71
C ASN A 38 -14.60 4.48 -7.21
N GLY A 39 -15.66 4.34 -6.39
CA GLY A 39 -16.42 5.49 -5.90
C GLY A 39 -15.72 6.31 -4.82
N LEU A 40 -14.84 5.69 -4.04
CA LEU A 40 -14.03 6.31 -2.99
C LEU A 40 -12.67 6.81 -3.49
N ASN A 41 -12.27 6.39 -4.69
CA ASN A 41 -10.90 6.56 -5.21
C ASN A 41 -9.84 6.01 -4.23
N VAL A 42 -10.12 4.82 -3.67
CA VAL A 42 -9.23 4.08 -2.78
C VAL A 42 -8.80 2.81 -3.48
N ASP A 43 -7.57 2.35 -3.25
CA ASP A 43 -7.07 1.12 -3.82
C ASP A 43 -7.96 -0.08 -3.47
N TYR A 44 -8.21 -0.94 -4.46
CA TYR A 44 -9.06 -2.11 -4.30
C TYR A 44 -8.47 -3.11 -3.31
N ASN A 45 -7.15 -3.33 -3.34
CA ASN A 45 -6.48 -4.27 -2.45
C ASN A 45 -6.49 -3.74 -1.02
N GLU A 46 -6.34 -2.42 -0.82
CA GLU A 46 -6.49 -1.79 0.51
C GLU A 46 -7.87 -2.08 1.13
N LEU A 47 -8.96 -1.94 0.37
CA LEU A 47 -10.29 -2.25 0.88
C LEU A 47 -10.49 -3.76 1.09
N MET A 48 -9.91 -4.62 0.24
CA MET A 48 -9.95 -6.07 0.40
C MET A 48 -9.19 -6.54 1.64
N LYS A 49 -8.06 -5.90 1.97
CA LYS A 49 -7.31 -6.12 3.23
C LYS A 49 -8.16 -5.76 4.44
N ARG A 50 -8.75 -4.56 4.45
CA ARG A 50 -9.64 -4.11 5.56
C ARG A 50 -10.89 -4.98 5.72
N ALA A 51 -11.39 -5.55 4.62
CA ALA A 51 -12.49 -6.49 4.62
C ALA A 51 -12.08 -7.91 5.05
N GLY A 52 -10.79 -8.17 5.29
CA GLY A 52 -10.28 -9.47 5.70
C GLY A 52 -10.19 -10.51 4.59
N TYR A 53 -10.29 -10.10 3.32
CA TYR A 53 -10.16 -11.00 2.15
C TYR A 53 -8.71 -11.20 1.72
N LEU A 54 -7.87 -10.21 1.96
CA LEU A 54 -6.43 -10.33 1.77
C LEU A 54 -5.82 -10.29 3.15
N GLU A 55 -4.90 -11.20 3.43
CA GLU A 55 -3.97 -10.97 4.52
C GLU A 55 -3.25 -9.64 4.24
N GLU A 56 -2.93 -8.89 5.29
CA GLU A 56 -2.05 -7.73 5.14
C GLU A 56 -0.80 -8.25 4.45
N THR A 57 -0.70 -8.02 3.15
CA THR A 57 0.55 -8.33 2.48
C THR A 57 1.52 -7.33 3.08
N GLU A 58 2.31 -7.82 4.01
CA GLU A 58 3.49 -7.17 4.57
C GLU A 58 4.57 -7.03 3.46
N SER A 59 4.17 -6.96 2.19
CA SER A 59 4.93 -7.41 1.02
C SER A 59 5.76 -6.34 0.34
N GLU A 60 6.17 -5.32 1.10
CA GLU A 60 7.28 -4.46 0.65
C GLU A 60 8.23 -4.24 1.82
N GLN A 61 7.69 -3.93 3.00
CA GLN A 61 8.49 -3.78 4.22
C GLN A 61 9.08 -5.12 4.68
N GLN A 62 8.34 -6.24 4.68
CA GLN A 62 8.94 -7.53 5.03
C GLN A 62 9.80 -8.11 3.94
N GLU A 63 9.48 -7.90 2.66
CA GLU A 63 10.37 -8.31 1.58
C GLU A 63 11.72 -7.58 1.70
N PHE A 64 11.67 -6.28 1.98
CA PHE A 64 12.85 -5.47 2.27
C PHE A 64 13.58 -5.90 3.56
N GLU A 65 12.85 -6.16 4.65
CA GLU A 65 13.42 -6.63 5.92
C GLU A 65 13.96 -8.07 5.85
N ASN A 66 13.44 -8.92 4.97
CA ASN A 66 13.93 -10.27 4.71
C ASN A 66 15.09 -10.30 3.70
N PHE A 67 15.14 -9.33 2.79
CA PHE A 67 16.23 -9.15 1.82
C PHE A 67 17.54 -8.80 2.54
N ILE A 68 17.50 -7.82 3.44
CA ILE A 68 18.70 -7.41 4.21
C ILE A 68 18.81 -8.30 5.44
N LYS A 69 19.54 -9.42 5.38
CA LYS A 69 19.69 -10.32 6.55
C LYS A 69 20.61 -9.75 7.63
N ASP A 70 21.51 -8.85 7.27
CA ASP A 70 22.48 -8.24 8.18
C ASP A 70 21.81 -7.21 9.12
N PRO A 71 21.85 -7.42 10.45
CA PRO A 71 21.27 -6.49 11.43
C PRO A 71 21.85 -5.07 11.39
N GLU A 72 23.13 -4.91 11.03
CA GLU A 72 23.78 -3.59 10.96
C GLU A 72 23.29 -2.82 9.74
N LEU A 73 23.22 -3.49 8.58
CA LEU A 73 22.66 -2.91 7.35
C LEU A 73 21.18 -2.56 7.53
N LYS A 74 20.40 -3.41 8.23
CA LYS A 74 18.99 -3.09 8.57
C LYS A 74 18.89 -1.79 9.34
N ARG A 75 19.72 -1.63 10.38
CA ARG A 75 19.72 -0.43 11.21
C ARG A 75 20.11 0.80 10.40
N TRP A 76 21.15 0.69 9.59
CA TRP A 76 21.60 1.78 8.73
C TRP A 76 20.51 2.23 7.75
N VAL A 77 19.82 1.30 7.07
CA VAL A 77 18.73 1.67 6.17
C VAL A 77 17.56 2.34 6.89
N LYS A 78 17.22 1.91 8.11
CA LYS A 78 16.18 2.60 8.90
C LYS A 78 16.52 4.06 9.23
N GLU A 79 17.81 4.41 9.26
CA GLU A 79 18.29 5.77 9.49
C GLU A 79 18.48 6.57 8.19
N LEU A 80 18.56 5.93 7.02
CA LEU A 80 18.74 6.61 5.73
C LEU A 80 17.74 7.74 5.46
N PRO A 81 16.42 7.58 5.68
CA PRO A 81 15.44 8.64 5.42
C PRO A 81 15.63 9.91 6.26
N LYS A 82 16.42 9.84 7.34
CA LYS A 82 16.72 10.99 8.22
C LYS A 82 17.94 11.79 7.73
N SER A 83 18.66 11.30 6.74
CA SER A 83 19.86 11.94 6.19
C SER A 83 19.50 13.12 5.27
N LYS A 84 20.46 14.00 5.00
CA LYS A 84 20.27 15.11 4.05
C LYS A 84 20.14 14.57 2.62
N GLU A 85 19.35 15.25 1.80
CA GLU A 85 19.14 14.91 0.40
C GLU A 85 20.46 14.85 -0.40
N GLU A 86 21.41 15.77 -0.10
CA GLU A 86 22.74 15.77 -0.71
C GLU A 86 23.52 14.48 -0.46
N ASP A 87 23.41 13.90 0.73
CA ASP A 87 24.11 12.67 1.11
C ASP A 87 23.46 11.45 0.42
N LEU A 88 22.13 11.45 0.28
CA LEU A 88 21.39 10.44 -0.49
C LEU A 88 21.78 10.48 -1.98
N ALA A 89 21.94 11.69 -2.54
CA ALA A 89 22.38 11.86 -3.92
C ALA A 89 23.81 11.32 -4.15
N ARG A 90 24.72 11.52 -3.18
CA ARG A 90 26.07 10.94 -3.23
C ARG A 90 26.03 9.41 -3.16
N LEU A 91 25.23 8.86 -2.25
CA LEU A 91 25.05 7.41 -2.12
C LEU A 91 24.51 6.79 -3.41
N LYS A 92 23.54 7.44 -4.06
CA LYS A 92 23.00 7.00 -5.36
C LYS A 92 24.10 6.93 -6.43
N LYS A 93 24.97 7.94 -6.54
CA LYS A 93 26.07 7.94 -7.49
C LYS A 93 27.06 6.79 -7.26
N ILE A 94 27.41 6.51 -6.00
CA ILE A 94 28.29 5.39 -5.66
C ILE A 94 27.64 4.06 -6.04
N TRP A 95 26.35 3.91 -5.79
CA TRP A 95 25.60 2.71 -6.14
C TRP A 95 25.51 2.48 -7.65
N GLU A 96 25.28 3.54 -8.43
CA GLU A 96 25.30 3.49 -9.90
C GLU A 96 26.66 3.01 -10.42
N PHE A 97 27.77 3.53 -9.86
CA PHE A 97 29.11 3.07 -10.21
C PHE A 97 29.34 1.58 -9.91
N ILE A 98 28.91 1.10 -8.74
CA ILE A 98 29.03 -0.32 -8.37
C ILE A 98 28.25 -1.21 -9.34
N LYS A 99 27.04 -0.79 -9.74
CA LYS A 99 26.23 -1.55 -10.71
C LYS A 99 26.89 -1.64 -12.07
N GLU A 100 27.45 -0.54 -12.57
CA GLU A 100 28.16 -0.51 -13.84
C GLU A 100 29.39 -1.43 -13.84
N GLU A 101 30.11 -1.56 -12.72
CA GLU A 101 31.20 -2.53 -12.62
C GLU A 101 30.72 -3.99 -12.59
N THR A 102 29.55 -4.27 -12.04
CA THR A 102 28.97 -5.62 -12.03
C THR A 102 28.36 -6.06 -13.36
N ASP A 103 27.87 -5.12 -14.17
CA ASP A 103 27.30 -5.40 -15.51
C ASP A 103 28.38 -5.53 -16.60
N ASN A 104 29.61 -5.09 -16.34
CA ASN A 104 30.71 -5.08 -17.32
C ASN A 104 31.66 -6.29 -17.18
N LYS A 105 31.17 -7.39 -16.60
CA LYS A 105 31.92 -8.62 -16.30
C LYS A 105 31.14 -9.86 -16.69
#